data_AF-A0A2H0YX10-F1
#
_entry.id   AF-A0A2H0YX10-F1
#
_cell.length_a   1.000
_cell.length_b   1.000
_cell.length_c   1.000
_cell.angle_alpha   90.00
_cell.angle_beta   90.00
_cell.angle_gamma   90.00
#
_symmetry.space_group_name_H-M   'P 1'
#
loop_
_entity.id
_entity.type
_entity.pdbx_description
1 polymer ?
#
loop_
_entity_poly.entity_id
_entity_poly.type
_entity_poly.pdbx_seq_one_letter_code
_entity_poly.pdbx_strand_id
1 'polypeptide(L)'
;MLDRSKFNQNPGMADCLVVLERFILTFLSSWPIKDGYQTKDIEAHFKALSDLGIKQVALVIPEEFIKDRILSTSNYRNDIWKDHLFSKGDKQQSIVKYYLDWQSNFLNYIDKYKHLIDIFVIEITDCNYKRYGDLIFQKYFDS
;
A
#
# COMPACT_ATOMS: atom_id res chain seq x y z
N MET A 1 33.85 -2.68 -24.06
CA MET A 1 34.71 -3.35 -23.03
C MET A 1 33.92 -4.10 -21.96
N LEU A 2 32.58 -4.09 -21.99
CA LEU A 2 31.76 -5.06 -21.25
C LEU A 2 31.63 -6.40 -22.01
N ASP A 3 31.92 -6.38 -23.31
CA ASP A 3 31.72 -7.49 -24.27
C ASP A 3 32.59 -8.73 -24.00
N ARG A 4 33.66 -8.58 -23.21
CA ARG A 4 34.56 -9.68 -22.76
C ARG A 4 34.44 -9.99 -21.27
N SER A 5 33.48 -9.38 -20.57
CA SER A 5 33.30 -9.60 -19.14
C SER A 5 32.61 -10.96 -18.89
N LYS A 6 33.10 -11.73 -17.92
CA LYS A 6 32.41 -12.94 -17.42
C LYS A 6 31.01 -12.65 -16.85
N PHE A 7 30.71 -11.38 -16.58
CA PHE A 7 29.40 -10.89 -16.13
C PHE A 7 28.51 -10.39 -17.28
N ASN A 8 29.03 -10.30 -18.51
CA ASN A 8 28.22 -9.97 -19.69
C ASN A 8 27.09 -10.98 -19.91
N GLN A 9 27.29 -12.22 -19.45
CA GLN A 9 26.37 -13.32 -19.65
C GLN A 9 25.63 -13.77 -18.38
N ASN A 10 25.71 -13.07 -17.24
CA ASN A 10 24.93 -13.51 -16.07
C ASN A 10 24.47 -12.41 -15.09
N PRO A 11 23.19 -12.44 -14.66
CA PRO A 11 22.12 -13.32 -15.10
C PRO A 11 21.26 -12.60 -16.15
N GLY A 12 21.36 -13.01 -17.42
CA GLY A 12 20.42 -12.57 -18.47
C GLY A 12 18.99 -13.11 -18.29
N MET A 13 18.73 -13.83 -17.19
CA MET A 13 17.44 -14.46 -16.85
C MET A 13 17.03 -14.25 -15.39
N ALA A 14 17.61 -13.28 -14.66
CA ALA A 14 17.11 -12.96 -13.32
C ALA A 14 16.04 -11.88 -13.41
N ASP A 15 14.78 -12.26 -13.20
CA ASP A 15 13.71 -11.31 -12.97
C ASP A 15 13.84 -10.73 -11.56
N CYS A 16 13.98 -9.41 -11.48
CA CYS A 16 14.06 -8.70 -10.21
C CYS A 16 12.65 -8.33 -9.74
N LEU A 17 12.15 -8.99 -8.70
CA LEU A 17 10.92 -8.61 -8.02
C LEU A 17 11.24 -7.61 -6.90
N VAL A 18 10.77 -6.38 -7.05
CA VAL A 18 10.89 -5.33 -6.02
C VAL A 18 9.52 -5.06 -5.42
N VAL A 19 9.40 -5.21 -4.10
CA VAL A 19 8.18 -4.88 -3.35
C VAL A 19 8.44 -3.62 -2.52
N LEU A 20 7.60 -2.60 -2.72
CA LEU A 20 7.63 -1.35 -1.95
C LEU A 20 6.39 -1.28 -1.07
N GLU A 21 6.59 -1.22 0.24
CA GLU A 21 5.50 -1.03 1.21
C GLU A 21 5.24 0.44 1.48
N ARG A 22 3.96 0.81 1.68
CA ARG A 22 3.52 2.14 2.15
C ARG A 22 4.00 3.30 1.27
N PHE A 23 3.62 3.25 0.00
CA PHE A 23 4.02 4.23 -1.01
C PHE A 23 3.01 5.39 -1.15
N ILE A 24 2.79 5.89 -2.37
CA ILE A 24 2.07 7.13 -2.65
C ILE A 24 0.63 7.17 -2.11
N LEU A 25 -0.16 6.10 -2.25
CA LEU A 25 -1.54 6.07 -1.76
C LEU A 25 -1.61 6.19 -0.22
N THR A 26 -0.70 5.50 0.48
CA THR A 26 -0.59 5.59 1.94
C THR A 26 -0.16 6.99 2.38
N PHE A 27 0.77 7.61 1.65
CA PHE A 27 1.20 8.99 1.88
C PHE A 27 0.03 9.98 1.75
N LEU A 28 -0.68 9.93 0.63
CA LEU A 28 -1.84 10.80 0.35
C LEU A 28 -2.94 10.64 1.40
N SER A 29 -3.16 9.42 1.90
CA SER A 29 -4.19 9.15 2.90
C SER A 29 -3.81 9.62 4.31
N SER A 30 -2.51 9.70 4.59
CA SER A 30 -1.99 10.05 5.92
C SER A 30 -1.76 11.54 6.10
N TRP A 31 -1.48 12.26 5.02
CA TRP A 31 -1.26 13.69 5.02
C TRP A 31 -2.32 14.38 4.15
N PRO A 32 -3.23 15.19 4.73
CA PRO A 32 -4.00 16.10 3.90
C PRO A 32 -3.01 16.96 3.13
N ILE A 33 -3.16 17.01 1.82
CA ILE A 33 -2.29 17.77 0.90
C ILE A 33 -2.21 19.21 1.41
N LYS A 34 -1.19 19.50 2.23
CA LYS A 34 -0.87 20.85 2.70
C LYS A 34 0.30 21.33 1.88
N ASP A 35 0.05 22.41 1.15
CA ASP A 35 0.97 23.29 0.43
C ASP A 35 2.23 22.62 -0.14
N GLY A 36 2.13 22.21 -1.41
CA GLY A 36 3.30 21.93 -2.25
C GLY A 36 3.10 20.79 -3.24
N TYR A 37 2.33 19.75 -2.87
CA TYR A 37 2.13 18.58 -3.72
C TYR A 37 0.84 18.71 -4.52
N GLN A 38 0.93 19.27 -5.73
CA GLN A 38 -0.26 19.59 -6.51
C GLN A 38 -0.85 18.33 -7.15
N THR A 39 -2.15 18.38 -7.48
CA THR A 39 -2.83 17.29 -8.19
C THR A 39 -2.07 16.86 -9.45
N LYS A 40 -1.48 17.82 -10.19
CA LYS A 40 -0.70 17.53 -11.40
C LYS A 40 0.57 16.72 -11.11
N ASP A 41 1.24 16.97 -9.99
CA ASP A 41 2.45 16.23 -9.61
C ASP A 41 2.09 14.79 -9.23
N ILE A 42 0.96 14.61 -8.55
CA ILE A 42 0.42 13.29 -8.20
C ILE A 42 0.09 12.49 -9.48
N GLU A 43 -0.62 13.10 -10.42
CA GLU A 43 -0.97 12.46 -11.69
C GLU A 43 0.27 12.12 -12.52
N ALA A 44 1.25 13.02 -12.59
CA ALA A 44 2.52 12.79 -13.26
C ALA A 44 3.28 11.61 -12.63
N HIS A 45 3.28 11.49 -11.30
CA HIS A 45 3.88 10.35 -10.61
C HIS A 45 3.15 9.04 -10.94
N PHE A 46 1.82 8.98 -10.85
CA PHE A 46 1.07 7.76 -11.19
C PHE A 46 1.31 7.33 -12.63
N LYS A 47 1.37 8.28 -13.56
CA LYS A 47 1.70 8.01 -14.95
C LYS A 47 3.11 7.45 -15.10
N ALA A 48 4.11 8.06 -14.47
CA ALA A 48 5.48 7.56 -14.50
C ALA A 48 5.61 6.14 -13.93
N LEU A 49 4.88 5.82 -12.85
CA LEU A 49 4.84 4.46 -12.30
C LEU A 49 4.21 3.46 -13.29
N SER A 50 3.13 3.88 -13.95
CA SER A 50 2.45 3.08 -14.98
C SER A 50 3.35 2.81 -16.19
N ASP A 51 4.06 3.83 -16.67
CA ASP A 51 5.03 3.73 -17.78
C ASP A 51 6.21 2.80 -17.44
N LEU A 52 6.56 2.71 -16.15
CA LEU A 52 7.56 1.76 -15.63
C LEU A 52 7.01 0.33 -15.40
N GLY A 53 5.74 0.09 -15.70
CA GLY A 53 5.10 -1.22 -15.50
C GLY A 53 4.85 -1.57 -14.03
N ILE A 54 4.93 -0.60 -13.11
CA ILE A 54 4.72 -0.83 -11.69
C ILE A 54 3.24 -1.16 -11.44
N LYS A 55 3.02 -2.23 -10.70
CA LYS A 55 1.70 -2.69 -10.26
C LYS A 55 1.47 -2.30 -8.80
N GLN A 56 0.25 -1.89 -8.47
CA GLN A 56 -0.11 -1.54 -7.09
C GLN A 56 -1.11 -2.54 -6.53
N VAL A 57 -0.87 -2.99 -5.30
CA VAL A 57 -1.82 -3.80 -4.53
C VAL A 57 -2.29 -2.99 -3.33
N ALA A 58 -3.59 -2.85 -3.19
CA ALA A 58 -4.23 -2.18 -2.07
C ALA A 58 -4.90 -3.22 -1.16
N LEU A 59 -4.38 -3.38 0.06
CA LEU A 59 -4.95 -4.27 1.06
C LEU A 59 -5.90 -3.47 1.95
N VAL A 60 -7.18 -3.85 1.96
CA VAL A 60 -8.26 -3.12 2.65
C VAL A 60 -8.86 -4.01 3.71
N ILE A 61 -9.12 -3.47 4.90
CA ILE A 61 -9.80 -4.21 5.96
C ILE A 61 -11.30 -3.89 5.84
N PRO A 62 -12.21 -4.88 5.73
CA PRO A 62 -13.64 -4.60 5.76
C PRO A 62 -14.03 -3.83 7.02
N GLU A 63 -14.96 -2.89 6.88
CA GLU A 63 -15.28 -1.90 7.92
C GLU A 63 -15.62 -2.55 9.26
N GLU A 64 -16.38 -3.64 9.22
CA GLU A 64 -16.80 -4.42 10.37
C GLU A 64 -15.62 -5.02 11.17
N PHE A 65 -14.47 -5.25 10.52
CA PHE A 65 -13.29 -5.83 11.16
C PHE A 65 -12.25 -4.79 11.58
N ILE A 66 -12.38 -3.53 11.15
CA ILE A 66 -11.39 -2.48 11.43
C ILE A 66 -11.16 -2.31 12.93
N LYS A 67 -12.26 -2.22 13.70
CA LYS A 67 -12.20 -2.01 15.15
C LYS A 67 -11.37 -3.11 15.83
N ASP A 68 -11.72 -4.36 15.59
CA ASP A 68 -11.10 -5.51 16.24
C ASP A 68 -9.63 -5.63 15.82
N ARG A 69 -9.32 -5.40 14.54
CA ARG A 69 -7.94 -5.45 14.05
C ARG A 69 -7.08 -4.36 14.67
N ILE A 70 -7.53 -3.11 14.71
CA ILE A 70 -6.77 -2.01 15.33
C ILE A 70 -6.51 -2.30 16.81
N LEU A 71 -7.56 -2.64 17.56
CA LEU A 71 -7.42 -2.86 19.00
C LEU A 71 -6.54 -4.07 19.30
N SER A 72 -6.62 -5.14 18.50
CA SER A 72 -5.74 -6.30 18.68
C SER A 72 -4.26 -5.92 18.55
N THR A 73 -3.89 -4.98 17.68
CA THR A 73 -2.48 -4.58 17.52
C THR A 73 -1.88 -3.94 18.77
N SER A 74 -2.69 -3.38 19.68
CA SER A 74 -2.21 -2.84 20.96
C SER A 74 -1.66 -3.91 21.90
N ASN A 75 -2.05 -5.17 21.71
CA ASN A 75 -1.64 -6.30 22.54
C ASN A 75 -0.38 -7.02 22.03
N TYR A 76 -0.05 -6.88 20.74
CA TYR A 76 0.98 -7.69 20.08
C TYR A 76 2.13 -6.86 19.46
N ARG A 77 2.07 -5.53 19.53
CA ARG A 77 3.15 -4.63 19.07
C ARG A 77 3.89 -4.00 20.25
N ASN A 78 4.93 -3.22 19.92
CA ASN A 78 5.76 -2.52 20.89
C ASN A 78 5.08 -1.26 21.47
N ASP A 79 5.66 -0.73 22.55
CA ASP A 79 5.16 0.46 23.24
C ASP A 79 5.09 1.70 22.34
N ILE A 80 6.03 1.84 21.39
CA ILE A 80 6.03 2.94 20.40
C ILE A 80 4.75 2.93 19.56
N TRP A 81 4.30 1.75 19.14
CA TRP A 81 3.04 1.62 18.40
C TRP A 81 1.85 1.98 19.26
N LYS A 82 1.86 1.55 20.52
CA LYS A 82 0.82 1.85 21.49
C LYS A 82 0.72 3.36 21.74
N ASP A 83 1.85 4.02 21.91
CA ASP A 83 1.93 5.48 22.06
C ASP A 83 1.40 6.20 20.82
N HIS A 84 1.78 5.76 19.61
CA HIS A 84 1.23 6.29 18.37
C HIS A 84 -0.29 6.10 18.28
N LEU A 85 -0.78 4.92 18.65
CA LEU A 85 -2.19 4.58 18.60
C LEU A 85 -3.00 5.51 19.51
N PHE A 86 -2.54 5.73 20.74
CA PHE A 86 -3.16 6.66 21.69
C PHE A 86 -2.94 8.13 21.31
N SER A 87 -1.90 8.46 20.53
CA SER A 87 -1.72 9.81 19.98
C SER A 87 -2.79 10.21 18.96
N LYS A 88 -3.59 9.26 18.45
CA LYS A 88 -4.69 9.54 17.51
C LYS A 88 -6.01 9.89 18.21
N GLY A 89 -6.07 9.76 19.53
CA GLY A 89 -7.17 10.26 20.35
C GLY A 89 -7.29 9.51 21.68
N ASP A 90 -7.88 10.19 22.66
CA ASP A 90 -7.92 9.74 24.06
C ASP A 90 -8.87 8.56 24.32
N LYS A 91 -9.76 8.24 23.36
CA LYS A 91 -10.76 7.17 23.47
C LYS A 91 -10.63 6.17 22.33
N GLN A 92 -10.94 4.89 22.58
CA GLN A 92 -10.98 3.86 21.54
C GLN A 92 -11.82 4.29 20.32
N GLN A 93 -12.93 4.98 20.55
CA GLN A 93 -13.81 5.46 19.49
C GLN A 93 -13.15 6.51 18.57
N SER A 94 -12.32 7.41 19.11
CA SER A 94 -11.57 8.38 18.28
C SER A 94 -10.48 7.71 17.46
N ILE A 95 -9.82 6.68 18.01
CA ILE A 95 -8.80 5.90 17.31
C ILE A 95 -9.43 5.14 16.14
N VAL A 96 -10.52 4.41 16.39
CA VAL A 96 -11.24 3.67 15.34
C VAL A 96 -11.73 4.62 14.25
N LYS A 97 -12.32 5.76 14.64
CA LYS A 97 -12.75 6.78 13.68
C LYS A 97 -11.60 7.30 12.82
N TYR A 98 -10.44 7.59 13.41
CA TYR A 98 -9.27 8.05 12.67
C TYR A 98 -8.87 7.07 11.56
N TYR A 99 -8.83 5.76 11.83
CA TYR A 99 -8.46 4.77 10.84
C TYR A 99 -9.58 4.48 9.82
N LEU A 100 -10.85 4.61 10.22
CA LEU A 100 -11.98 4.57 9.27
C LEU A 100 -11.88 5.74 8.27
N ASP A 101 -11.69 6.96 8.77
CA ASP A 101 -11.53 8.16 7.94
C ASP A 101 -10.29 8.02 7.04
N TRP A 102 -9.19 7.47 7.57
CA TRP A 102 -7.98 7.18 6.81
C TRP A 102 -8.23 6.17 5.68
N GLN A 103 -8.91 5.05 5.95
CA GLN A 103 -9.21 4.05 4.93
C GLN A 103 -10.21 4.58 3.89
N SER A 104 -11.18 5.39 4.32
CA SER A 104 -12.09 6.08 3.40
C SER A 104 -11.31 6.98 2.44
N ASN A 105 -10.37 7.79 2.95
CA ASN A 105 -9.49 8.59 2.10
C ASN A 105 -8.63 7.73 1.16
N PHE A 106 -8.10 6.62 1.65
CA PHE A 106 -7.33 5.67 0.84
C PHE A 106 -8.14 5.10 -0.32
N LEU A 107 -9.37 4.66 -0.06
CA LEU A 107 -10.30 4.18 -1.09
C LEU A 107 -10.69 5.29 -2.07
N ASN A 108 -10.91 6.52 -1.60
CA ASN A 108 -11.19 7.66 -2.46
C ASN A 108 -10.03 7.97 -3.40
N TYR A 109 -8.77 7.89 -2.93
CA TYR A 109 -7.61 8.08 -3.78
C TYR A 109 -7.41 6.93 -4.78
N ILE A 110 -7.70 5.69 -4.39
CA ILE A 110 -7.71 4.56 -5.33
C ILE A 110 -8.73 4.84 -6.44
N ASP A 111 -9.97 5.18 -6.10
CA ASP A 111 -11.01 5.45 -7.08
C ASP A 111 -10.64 6.61 -8.01
N LYS A 112 -10.07 7.67 -7.44
CA LYS A 112 -9.60 8.84 -8.18
C LYS A 112 -8.51 8.50 -9.20
N TYR A 113 -7.57 7.61 -8.86
CA TYR A 113 -6.35 7.40 -9.67
C TYR A 113 -6.28 6.03 -10.38
N LYS A 114 -7.29 5.16 -10.22
CA LYS A 114 -7.37 3.84 -10.89
C LYS A 114 -7.32 3.87 -12.43
N HIS A 115 -7.57 5.04 -13.03
CA HIS A 115 -7.49 5.23 -14.48
C HIS A 115 -6.07 5.56 -14.97
N LEU A 116 -5.15 5.91 -14.06
CA LEU A 116 -3.76 6.23 -14.39
C LEU A 116 -2.81 5.06 -14.15
N ILE A 117 -3.14 4.20 -13.18
CA ILE A 117 -2.33 3.03 -12.81
C ILE A 117 -3.22 1.84 -12.45
N ASP A 118 -2.71 0.65 -12.72
CA ASP A 118 -3.34 -0.62 -12.36
C ASP A 118 -3.22 -0.86 -10.84
N ILE A 119 -4.36 -0.83 -10.16
CA ILE A 119 -4.49 -1.04 -8.72
C ILE A 119 -5.38 -2.27 -8.49
N PHE A 120 -4.81 -3.33 -7.92
CA PHE A 120 -5.57 -4.49 -7.48
C PHE A 120 -5.94 -4.34 -6.00
N VAL A 121 -7.24 -4.21 -5.73
CA VAL A 121 -7.78 -4.09 -4.37
C VAL A 121 -8.12 -5.48 -3.83
N ILE A 122 -7.65 -5.78 -2.63
CA ILE A 122 -7.89 -7.06 -1.94
C ILE A 122 -8.46 -6.75 -0.55
N GLU A 123 -9.62 -7.32 -0.26
CA GLU A 123 -10.19 -7.30 1.08
C GLU A 123 -9.55 -8.37 1.97
N ILE A 124 -9.05 -7.93 3.12
CA ILE A 124 -8.36 -8.78 4.09
C ILE A 124 -9.32 -9.10 5.23
N THR A 125 -10.06 -10.19 5.05
CA THR A 125 -11.03 -10.74 6.00
C THR A 125 -10.38 -11.63 7.07
N ASP A 126 -9.26 -12.29 6.76
CA ASP A 126 -8.55 -13.18 7.69
C ASP A 126 -7.03 -12.95 7.70
N CYS A 127 -6.27 -13.87 8.33
CA CYS A 127 -4.80 -13.85 8.40
C CYS A 127 -4.16 -14.89 7.48
N ASN A 128 -4.86 -15.36 6.44
CA ASN A 128 -4.31 -16.32 5.47
C ASN A 128 -3.41 -15.60 4.46
N TYR A 129 -2.23 -15.17 4.92
CA TYR A 129 -1.28 -14.40 4.11
C TYR A 129 -0.84 -15.13 2.84
N LYS A 130 -0.74 -16.46 2.89
CA LYS A 130 -0.42 -17.27 1.71
C LYS A 130 -1.46 -17.12 0.61
N ARG A 131 -2.75 -17.21 0.95
CA ARG A 131 -3.85 -17.02 -0.03
C ARG A 131 -3.77 -15.65 -0.71
N TYR A 132 -3.52 -14.60 0.06
CA TYR A 132 -3.39 -13.25 -0.50
C TYR A 132 -2.14 -13.08 -1.37
N GLY A 133 -1.02 -13.68 -0.97
CA GLY A 133 0.19 -13.74 -1.80
C GLY A 133 -0.06 -14.46 -3.13
N ASP A 134 -0.66 -15.66 -3.08
CA ASP A 134 -1.00 -16.45 -4.27
C ASP A 134 -1.92 -15.66 -5.22
N LEU A 135 -2.91 -14.93 -4.69
CA LEU A 135 -3.79 -14.05 -5.48
C LEU A 135 -3.04 -12.93 -6.19
N ILE A 136 -2.06 -12.30 -5.53
CA ILE A 136 -1.23 -11.24 -6.13
C ILE A 136 -0.34 -11.82 -7.23
N PHE A 137 0.27 -12.98 -6.98
CA PHE A 137 1.10 -13.68 -7.97
C PHE A 137 0.30 -14.04 -9.22
N GLN A 138 -0.87 -14.67 -9.05
CA GLN A 138 -1.76 -15.02 -10.16
C GLN A 138 -2.20 -13.80 -10.96
N LYS A 139 -2.44 -12.67 -10.30
CA LYS A 139 -2.91 -11.45 -10.95
C LYS A 139 -1.86 -10.81 -11.87
N TYR A 140 -0.57 -10.92 -11.53
CA TYR A 140 0.49 -10.13 -12.16
C TYR A 140 1.64 -10.91 -12.77
N PHE A 141 1.81 -12.19 -12.44
CA PHE A 141 2.98 -12.98 -12.83
C PHE A 141 2.62 -14.28 -13.56
N ASP A 142 1.41 -14.80 -13.41
CA ASP A 142 0.95 -16.00 -14.14
C ASP A 142 0.27 -15.68 -15.49
N SER A 143 0.49 -14.48 -16.06
CA SER A 143 -0.12 -14.01 -17.32
C SER A 143 0.75 -14.25 -18.55
#